data_AF-A0A514C632-F1
#
_entry.id   AF-A0A514C632-F1
#
_cell.length_a   1.000
_cell.length_b   1.000
_cell.length_c   1.000
_cell.angle_alpha   90.00
_cell.angle_beta   90.00
_cell.angle_gamma   90.00
#
_symmetry.space_group_name_H-M   'P 1'
#
loop_
_entity.id
_entity.type
_entity.pdbx_description
1 polymer ?
#
loop_
_entity_poly.entity_id
_entity_poly.type
_entity_poly.pdbx_seq_one_letter_code
_entity_poly.pdbx_strand_id
1 'polypeptide(L)'
;MKLRSPAFALLFAVSLIAAAGNFALQTVLPSIGRTFQLRDILVSAAFALSALMWTLTSPFWARLSDRMGRKKVMMIGLGGFILSMTGFGLATTAGLEGWLGFGVAFALMAMARTIYGVFGSAAPIASQAYIADRTSAEQRTQAMSVLASAQGLGTVIGPMLAPLFILPLVGLAGPMYAFAAIGVAALLVVWRKLPSGEVLRVPSPSGRDRSGKGLWRDPRVRDYLLYGLLVTGAQAINISVLGFHVIDEMAATGTALENAHPFISLAMFAGAAATLLAQWGLIPMLKLQPRDLVRWGAALALIGNVLSITAPGYYGVVMGYAVVSMGLGFARPGFTAGSSLSVGAAEQGAIAGLMMALAGLSFLLPPVIGVALYELAEPAPFIANAALLALATVLCFVSPSLRTGPPDLPDRDETPSPTTPPASQPGPEGNR
;
A
#
# COMPACT_ATOMS: atom_id res chain seq x y z
N MET A 1 -14.40 -3.48 -20.05
CA MET A 1 -13.04 -3.66 -20.60
C MET A 1 -12.62 -5.08 -20.24
N LYS A 2 -12.30 -5.94 -21.21
CA LYS A 2 -11.89 -7.32 -20.89
C LYS A 2 -10.56 -7.29 -20.12
N LEU A 3 -10.44 -8.07 -19.05
CA LEU A 3 -9.21 -8.21 -18.25
C LEU A 3 -8.00 -8.64 -19.09
N ARG A 4 -8.24 -9.37 -20.19
CA ARG A 4 -7.23 -9.80 -21.15
C ARG A 4 -6.84 -8.74 -22.19
N SER A 5 -7.38 -7.52 -22.11
CA SER A 5 -7.06 -6.49 -23.10
C SER A 5 -5.66 -5.92 -22.90
N PRO A 6 -4.93 -5.58 -23.99
CA PRO A 6 -3.59 -5.01 -23.90
C PRO A 6 -3.52 -3.73 -23.06
N ALA A 7 -4.56 -2.90 -23.11
CA ALA A 7 -4.64 -1.69 -22.31
C ALA A 7 -4.80 -2.00 -20.81
N PHE A 8 -5.49 -3.08 -20.41
CA PHE A 8 -5.63 -3.44 -19.00
C PHE A 8 -4.30 -3.95 -18.44
N ALA A 9 -3.62 -4.82 -19.21
CA ALA A 9 -2.27 -5.28 -18.87
C ALA A 9 -1.29 -4.11 -18.70
N LEU A 10 -1.44 -3.06 -19.51
CA LEU A 10 -0.61 -1.85 -19.39
C LEU A 10 -0.88 -1.07 -18.09
N LEU A 11 -2.15 -0.90 -17.70
CA LEU A 11 -2.53 -0.23 -16.45
C LEU A 11 -2.08 -1.03 -15.22
N PHE A 12 -2.19 -2.36 -15.31
CA PHE A 12 -1.64 -3.28 -14.33
C PHE A 12 -0.13 -3.11 -14.20
N ALA A 13 0.61 -3.13 -15.32
CA ALA A 13 2.06 -2.96 -15.34
C ALA A 13 2.48 -1.59 -14.77
N VAL A 14 1.80 -0.51 -15.11
CA VAL A 14 2.06 0.84 -14.56
C VAL A 14 1.90 0.85 -13.04
N SER A 15 0.82 0.27 -12.53
CA SER A 15 0.54 0.20 -11.09
C SER A 15 1.56 -0.67 -10.37
N LEU A 16 1.94 -1.80 -10.98
CA LEU A 16 2.95 -2.71 -10.48
C LEU A 16 4.33 -2.05 -10.40
N ILE A 17 4.77 -1.37 -11.47
CA ILE A 17 6.07 -0.70 -11.53
C ILE A 17 6.17 0.42 -10.50
N ALA A 18 5.12 1.25 -10.38
CA ALA A 18 5.10 2.32 -9.41
C ALA A 18 5.17 1.81 -7.96
N ALA A 19 4.43 0.74 -7.65
CA ALA A 19 4.48 0.09 -6.34
C ALA A 19 5.86 -0.58 -6.10
N ALA A 20 6.35 -1.37 -7.05
CA ALA A 20 7.63 -2.05 -6.96
C ALA A 20 8.79 -1.08 -6.75
N GLY A 21 8.85 0.01 -7.52
CA GLY A 21 9.90 1.02 -7.33
C GLY A 21 9.82 1.70 -5.96
N ASN A 22 8.61 2.03 -5.49
CA ASN A 22 8.43 2.67 -4.18
C ASN A 22 8.82 1.76 -3.01
N PHE A 23 8.56 0.45 -3.09
CA PHE A 23 8.98 -0.51 -2.07
C PHE A 23 10.44 -0.92 -2.20
N ALA A 24 10.99 -1.00 -3.41
CA ALA A 24 12.42 -1.16 -3.63
C ALA A 24 13.22 -0.03 -2.96
N LEU A 25 12.78 1.23 -3.15
CA LEU A 25 13.36 2.39 -2.49
C LEU A 25 13.31 2.28 -0.95
N GLN A 26 12.21 1.79 -0.38
CA GLN A 26 12.09 1.61 1.08
C GLN A 26 13.10 0.59 1.64
N THR A 27 13.54 -0.39 0.84
CA THR A 27 14.48 -1.42 1.30
C THR A 27 15.90 -0.90 1.50
N VAL A 28 16.34 0.04 0.64
CA VAL A 28 17.71 0.60 0.67
C VAL A 28 17.82 1.79 1.60
N LEU A 29 16.71 2.43 1.91
CA LEU A 29 16.71 3.73 2.56
C LEU A 29 17.26 3.72 4.00
N PRO A 30 16.94 2.73 4.86
CA PRO A 30 17.55 2.65 6.19
C PRO A 30 19.07 2.53 6.13
N SER A 31 19.59 1.73 5.19
CA SER A 31 21.04 1.62 4.95
C SER A 31 21.64 2.96 4.51
N ILE A 32 21.00 3.67 3.57
CA ILE A 32 21.45 5.01 3.13
C ILE A 32 21.45 5.99 4.32
N GLY A 33 20.38 5.99 5.13
CA GLY A 33 20.24 6.87 6.29
C GLY A 33 21.36 6.66 7.32
N ARG A 34 21.66 5.41 7.66
CA ARG A 34 22.74 5.05 8.58
C ARG A 34 24.13 5.35 7.99
N THR A 35 24.36 5.12 6.69
CA THR A 35 25.61 5.50 6.01
C THR A 35 25.83 7.01 6.05
N PHE A 36 24.76 7.79 5.85
CA PHE A 36 24.80 9.26 5.91
C PHE A 36 24.82 9.81 7.34
N GLN A 37 24.86 8.93 8.36
CA GLN A 37 24.82 9.28 9.78
C GLN A 37 23.65 10.20 10.15
N LEU A 38 22.52 10.02 9.46
CA LEU A 38 21.30 10.76 9.71
C LEU A 38 20.54 10.11 10.86
N ARG A 39 19.79 10.94 11.60
CA ARG A 39 18.79 10.41 12.52
C ARG A 39 17.70 9.66 11.75
N ASP A 40 17.35 8.47 12.20
CA ASP A 40 16.37 7.58 11.56
C ASP A 40 15.01 8.27 11.40
N ILE A 41 14.62 9.11 12.36
CA ILE A 41 13.37 9.88 12.30
C ILE A 41 13.30 10.80 11.08
N LEU A 42 14.43 11.37 10.62
CA LEU A 42 14.46 12.25 9.44
C LEU A 42 14.13 11.46 8.18
N VAL A 43 14.67 10.25 8.08
CA VAL A 43 14.42 9.32 6.97
C VAL A 43 12.93 8.99 6.87
N SER A 44 12.29 8.68 8.01
CA SER A 44 10.85 8.42 8.08
C SER A 44 10.02 9.69 7.79
N ALA A 45 10.43 10.85 8.30
CA ALA A 45 9.77 12.13 8.06
C ALA A 45 9.72 12.52 6.58
N ALA A 46 10.78 12.22 5.81
CA ALA A 46 10.78 12.44 4.37
C ALA A 46 9.69 11.62 3.64
N PHE A 47 9.42 10.40 4.11
CA PHE A 47 8.32 9.57 3.60
C PHE A 47 6.95 10.09 4.01
N ALA A 48 6.81 10.51 5.26
CA ALA A 48 5.57 11.12 5.76
C ALA A 48 5.20 12.39 5.01
N LEU A 49 6.18 13.26 4.71
CA LEU A 49 5.96 14.45 3.90
C LEU A 49 5.45 14.10 2.49
N SER A 50 6.03 13.07 1.89
CA SER A 50 5.59 12.57 0.58
C SER A 50 4.18 11.99 0.63
N ALA A 51 3.83 11.22 1.67
CA ALA A 51 2.50 10.70 1.89
C ALA A 51 1.47 11.82 2.14
N LEU A 52 1.86 12.89 2.85
CA LEU A 52 1.05 14.08 3.02
C LEU A 52 0.76 14.75 1.68
N MET A 53 1.80 15.01 0.88
CA MET A 53 1.64 15.61 -0.44
C MET A 53 0.77 14.74 -1.34
N TRP A 54 0.97 13.43 -1.33
CA TRP A 54 0.12 12.47 -2.05
C TRP A 54 -1.34 12.61 -1.67
N THR A 55 -1.63 12.66 -0.38
CA THR A 55 -3.00 12.78 0.15
C THR A 55 -3.63 14.10 -0.27
N LEU A 56 -2.89 15.21 -0.17
CA LEU A 56 -3.38 16.55 -0.53
C LEU A 56 -3.57 16.73 -2.04
N THR A 57 -2.69 16.15 -2.87
CA THR A 57 -2.76 16.29 -4.33
C THR A 57 -3.69 15.28 -4.99
N SER A 58 -4.06 14.19 -4.32
CA SER A 58 -4.94 13.15 -4.88
C SER A 58 -6.27 13.70 -5.44
N PRO A 59 -7.05 14.52 -4.71
CA PRO A 59 -8.28 15.10 -5.26
C PRO A 59 -8.03 16.07 -6.42
N PHE A 60 -6.88 16.76 -6.41
CA PHE A 60 -6.48 17.64 -7.51
C PHE A 60 -6.27 16.83 -8.80
N TRP A 61 -5.53 15.72 -8.74
CA TRP A 61 -5.30 14.87 -9.91
C TRP A 61 -6.54 14.16 -10.40
N ALA A 62 -7.47 13.78 -9.52
CA ALA A 62 -8.77 13.24 -9.92
C ALA A 62 -9.52 14.22 -10.84
N ARG A 63 -9.65 15.49 -10.39
CA ARG A 63 -10.30 16.57 -11.16
C ARG A 63 -9.53 16.98 -12.42
N LEU A 64 -8.20 16.95 -12.39
CA LEU A 64 -7.41 17.27 -13.57
C LEU A 64 -7.48 16.15 -14.61
N SER A 65 -7.48 14.89 -14.16
CA SER A 65 -7.68 13.70 -15.00
C SER A 65 -9.02 13.73 -15.72
N ASP A 66 -10.02 14.30 -15.05
CA ASP A 66 -11.34 14.56 -15.62
C ASP A 66 -11.35 15.61 -16.74
N ARG A 67 -10.47 16.61 -16.71
CA ARG A 67 -10.47 17.72 -17.70
C ARG A 67 -9.47 17.50 -18.82
N MET A 68 -8.26 17.09 -18.47
CA MET A 68 -7.14 16.96 -19.40
C MET A 68 -7.09 15.59 -20.08
N GLY A 69 -7.84 14.62 -19.55
CA GLY A 69 -7.90 13.25 -20.03
C GLY A 69 -6.99 12.29 -19.23
N ARG A 70 -7.52 11.08 -18.99
CA ARG A 70 -6.89 10.04 -18.17
C ARG A 70 -5.47 9.68 -18.61
N LYS A 71 -5.26 9.51 -19.92
CA LYS A 71 -3.94 9.16 -20.50
C LYS A 71 -2.88 10.22 -20.18
N LYS A 72 -3.20 11.51 -20.36
CA LYS A 72 -2.24 12.61 -20.12
C LYS A 72 -1.85 12.71 -18.65
N VAL A 73 -2.82 12.61 -17.74
CA VAL A 73 -2.53 12.63 -16.30
C VAL A 73 -1.71 11.42 -15.86
N MET A 74 -1.96 10.24 -16.44
CA MET A 74 -1.15 9.06 -16.18
C MET A 74 0.30 9.22 -16.62
N MET A 75 0.53 9.83 -17.78
CA MET A 75 1.87 10.17 -18.25
C MET A 75 2.57 11.17 -17.33
N ILE A 76 1.85 12.17 -16.79
CA ILE A 76 2.41 13.10 -15.79
C ILE A 76 2.82 12.35 -14.53
N GLY A 77 1.99 11.43 -14.02
CA GLY A 77 2.32 10.65 -12.84
C GLY A 77 3.54 9.76 -13.03
N LEU A 78 3.65 9.10 -14.19
CA LEU A 78 4.84 8.34 -14.56
C LEU A 78 6.08 9.24 -14.71
N GLY A 79 5.93 10.43 -15.30
CA GLY A 79 7.00 11.41 -15.39
C GLY A 79 7.50 11.86 -14.03
N GLY A 80 6.58 12.12 -13.08
CA GLY A 80 6.92 12.46 -11.70
C GLY A 80 7.60 11.31 -10.96
N PHE A 81 7.18 10.06 -11.19
CA PHE A 81 7.88 8.88 -10.66
C PHE A 81 9.31 8.77 -11.20
N ILE A 82 9.51 8.92 -12.51
CA ILE A 82 10.84 8.88 -13.13
C ILE A 82 11.72 10.01 -12.58
N LEU A 83 11.21 11.25 -12.56
CA LEU A 83 11.95 12.41 -12.06
C LEU A 83 12.34 12.22 -10.59
N SER A 84 11.42 11.71 -9.77
CA SER A 84 11.68 11.40 -8.37
C SER A 84 12.75 10.31 -8.22
N MET A 85 12.60 9.17 -8.90
CA MET A 85 13.55 8.06 -8.79
C MET A 85 14.94 8.48 -9.28
N THR A 86 15.05 9.11 -10.44
CA THR A 86 16.32 9.62 -10.96
C THR A 86 16.92 10.66 -10.02
N GLY A 87 16.14 11.64 -9.55
CA GLY A 87 16.63 12.68 -8.64
C GLY A 87 17.10 12.11 -7.29
N PHE A 88 16.38 11.13 -6.76
CA PHE A 88 16.75 10.43 -5.53
C PHE A 88 18.03 9.61 -5.72
N GLY A 89 18.13 8.88 -6.83
CA GLY A 89 19.34 8.14 -7.21
C GLY A 89 20.56 9.06 -7.33
N LEU A 90 20.44 10.17 -8.07
CA LEU A 90 21.51 11.16 -8.25
C LEU A 90 21.95 11.77 -6.93
N ALA A 91 21.01 12.15 -6.07
CA ALA A 91 21.32 12.69 -4.76
C ALA A 91 22.02 11.65 -3.86
N THR A 92 21.60 10.39 -3.94
CA THR A 92 22.22 9.29 -3.20
C THR A 92 23.65 9.03 -3.70
N THR A 93 23.87 8.94 -5.01
CA THR A 93 25.20 8.80 -5.61
C THR A 93 26.10 9.97 -5.24
N ALA A 94 25.62 11.21 -5.37
CA ALA A 94 26.39 12.39 -5.01
C ALA A 94 26.78 12.43 -3.52
N GLY A 95 25.92 11.92 -2.64
CA GLY A 95 26.25 11.77 -1.22
C GLY A 95 27.25 10.64 -0.95
N LEU A 96 27.06 9.46 -1.56
CA LEU A 96 27.94 8.30 -1.37
C LEU A 96 29.35 8.53 -1.93
N GLU A 97 29.46 9.20 -3.08
CA GLU A 97 30.75 9.55 -3.73
C GLU A 97 31.41 10.80 -3.10
N GLY A 98 30.78 11.43 -2.11
CA GLY A 98 31.31 12.61 -1.43
C GLY A 98 31.27 13.91 -2.24
N TRP A 99 30.54 13.95 -3.37
CA TRP A 99 30.36 15.18 -4.16
C TRP A 99 29.53 16.23 -3.43
N LEU A 100 28.61 15.78 -2.56
CA LEU A 100 27.77 16.61 -1.71
C LEU A 100 27.88 16.14 -0.26
N GLY A 101 27.84 17.07 0.68
CA GLY A 101 27.68 16.73 2.09
C GLY A 101 26.36 16.00 2.35
N PHE A 102 26.36 15.06 3.30
CA PHE A 102 25.21 14.19 3.59
C PHE A 102 23.90 14.95 3.85
N GLY A 103 23.95 16.09 4.52
CA GLY A 103 22.76 16.93 4.75
C GLY A 103 22.16 17.51 3.46
N VAL A 104 23.00 17.93 2.52
CA VAL A 104 22.55 18.45 1.21
C VAL A 104 22.02 17.32 0.34
N ALA A 105 22.73 16.19 0.29
CA ALA A 105 22.27 14.99 -0.40
C ALA A 105 20.90 14.55 0.12
N PHE A 106 20.72 14.51 1.43
CA PHE A 106 19.44 14.19 2.06
C PHE A 106 18.33 15.21 1.73
N ALA A 107 18.62 16.50 1.73
CA ALA A 107 17.64 17.52 1.34
C ALA A 107 17.17 17.32 -0.11
N LEU A 108 18.08 17.00 -1.03
CA LEU A 108 17.75 16.67 -2.41
C LEU A 108 16.94 15.37 -2.52
N MET A 109 17.27 14.34 -1.74
CA MET A 109 16.49 13.11 -1.65
C MET A 109 15.06 13.39 -1.13
N ALA A 110 14.92 14.20 -0.09
CA ALA A 110 13.62 14.60 0.46
C ALA A 110 12.81 15.42 -0.55
N MET A 111 13.45 16.30 -1.32
CA MET A 111 12.82 17.03 -2.42
C MET A 111 12.36 16.06 -3.52
N ALA A 112 13.22 15.15 -3.97
CA ALA A 112 12.87 14.12 -4.95
C ALA A 112 11.70 13.26 -4.46
N ARG A 113 11.68 12.90 -3.17
CA ARG A 113 10.59 12.15 -2.56
C ARG A 113 9.28 12.94 -2.49
N THR A 114 9.37 14.25 -2.25
CA THR A 114 8.22 15.17 -2.28
C THR A 114 7.64 15.29 -3.69
N ILE A 115 8.47 15.31 -4.74
CA ILE A 115 8.02 15.23 -6.14
C ILE A 115 7.19 13.97 -6.38
N TYR A 116 7.61 12.80 -5.87
CA TYR A 116 6.77 11.60 -5.95
C TYR A 116 5.45 11.74 -5.19
N GLY A 117 5.45 12.37 -4.01
CA GLY A 117 4.22 12.64 -3.29
C GLY A 117 3.25 13.50 -4.12
N VAL A 118 3.77 14.58 -4.72
CA VAL A 118 2.97 15.50 -5.52
C VAL A 118 2.44 14.83 -6.79
N PHE A 119 3.30 14.20 -7.59
CA PHE A 119 2.96 13.72 -8.93
C PHE A 119 2.64 12.22 -9.00
N GLY A 120 3.24 11.41 -8.13
CA GLY A 120 3.11 9.95 -8.15
C GLY A 120 1.67 9.45 -7.93
N SER A 121 0.82 10.24 -7.25
CA SER A 121 -0.60 9.95 -7.06
C SER A 121 -1.42 10.03 -8.36
N ALA A 122 -0.94 10.77 -9.36
CA ALA A 122 -1.66 11.03 -10.60
C ALA A 122 -1.89 9.75 -11.44
N ALA A 123 -0.89 8.89 -11.54
CA ALA A 123 -0.95 7.65 -12.32
C ALA A 123 -1.99 6.64 -11.79
N PRO A 124 -1.96 6.21 -10.50
CA PRO A 124 -2.94 5.25 -9.99
C PRO A 124 -4.37 5.81 -10.00
N ILE A 125 -4.56 7.10 -9.73
CA ILE A 125 -5.87 7.75 -9.80
C ILE A 125 -6.40 7.76 -11.23
N ALA A 126 -5.57 8.14 -12.20
CA ALA A 126 -5.95 8.12 -13.60
C ALA A 126 -6.20 6.71 -14.13
N SER A 127 -5.43 5.71 -13.70
CA SER A 127 -5.63 4.29 -14.08
C SER A 127 -6.94 3.74 -13.54
N GLN A 128 -7.25 3.99 -12.27
CA GLN A 128 -8.52 3.58 -11.66
C GLN A 128 -9.70 4.18 -12.40
N ALA A 129 -9.64 5.48 -12.66
CA ALA A 129 -10.69 6.17 -13.40
C ALA A 129 -10.79 5.69 -14.86
N TYR A 130 -9.66 5.44 -15.54
CA TYR A 130 -9.65 4.90 -16.90
C TYR A 130 -10.37 3.56 -17.03
N ILE A 131 -10.17 2.67 -16.04
CA ILE A 131 -10.86 1.37 -15.99
C ILE A 131 -12.33 1.57 -15.65
N ALA A 132 -12.65 2.41 -14.66
CA ALA A 132 -14.04 2.69 -14.27
C ALA A 132 -14.86 3.25 -15.45
N ASP A 133 -14.27 4.13 -16.26
CA ASP A 133 -14.88 4.73 -17.45
C ASP A 133 -15.12 3.70 -18.58
N ARG A 134 -14.44 2.54 -18.56
CA ARG A 134 -14.47 1.53 -19.64
C ARG A 134 -14.97 0.16 -19.19
N THR A 135 -15.47 0.04 -17.96
CA THR A 135 -16.03 -1.19 -17.41
C THR A 135 -17.50 -0.97 -17.04
N SER A 136 -18.33 -1.98 -17.28
CA SER A 136 -19.70 -1.98 -16.77
C SER A 136 -19.69 -2.09 -15.24
N ALA A 137 -20.83 -1.81 -14.59
CA ALA A 137 -20.93 -1.89 -13.14
C ALA A 137 -20.55 -3.29 -12.61
N GLU A 138 -20.96 -4.34 -13.33
CA GLU A 138 -20.74 -5.75 -12.99
C GLU A 138 -19.26 -6.13 -13.08
N GLN A 139 -18.53 -5.60 -14.07
CA GLN A 139 -17.11 -5.92 -14.28
C GLN A 139 -16.16 -5.03 -13.44
N ARG A 140 -16.65 -3.90 -12.92
CA ARG A 140 -15.81 -2.88 -12.28
C ARG A 140 -15.11 -3.39 -11.04
N THR A 141 -15.82 -4.09 -10.16
CA THR A 141 -15.27 -4.60 -8.89
C THR A 141 -14.12 -5.56 -9.14
N GLN A 142 -14.30 -6.51 -10.07
CA GLN A 142 -13.25 -7.46 -10.44
C GLN A 142 -12.04 -6.75 -11.06
N ALA A 143 -12.26 -5.80 -11.97
CA ALA A 143 -11.18 -5.05 -12.61
C ALA A 143 -10.40 -4.18 -11.61
N MET A 144 -11.08 -3.54 -10.66
CA MET A 144 -10.46 -2.79 -9.56
C MET A 144 -9.67 -3.70 -8.62
N SER A 145 -10.21 -4.89 -8.31
CA SER A 145 -9.52 -5.89 -7.47
C SER A 145 -8.21 -6.37 -8.11
N VAL A 146 -8.21 -6.68 -9.40
CA VAL A 146 -6.99 -7.09 -10.13
C VAL A 146 -6.00 -5.92 -10.25
N LEU A 147 -6.48 -4.68 -10.36
CA LEU A 147 -5.58 -3.52 -10.31
C LEU A 147 -4.97 -3.33 -8.91
N ALA A 148 -5.74 -3.54 -7.85
CA ALA A 148 -5.25 -3.48 -6.48
C ALA A 148 -4.23 -4.60 -6.19
N SER A 149 -4.40 -5.77 -6.77
CA SER A 149 -3.44 -6.88 -6.66
C SER A 149 -2.10 -6.57 -7.33
N ALA A 150 -2.08 -5.72 -8.37
CA ALA A 150 -0.84 -5.22 -8.96
C ALA A 150 0.02 -4.45 -7.95
N GLN A 151 -0.60 -3.63 -7.10
CA GLN A 151 0.11 -2.93 -6.03
C GLN A 151 0.63 -3.91 -4.98
N GLY A 152 -0.18 -4.90 -4.60
CA GLY A 152 0.24 -5.98 -3.70
C GLY A 152 1.47 -6.74 -4.22
N LEU A 153 1.45 -7.15 -5.49
CA LEU A 153 2.60 -7.78 -6.15
C LEU A 153 3.82 -6.86 -6.20
N GLY A 154 3.64 -5.55 -6.37
CA GLY A 154 4.74 -4.59 -6.33
C GLY A 154 5.44 -4.57 -4.97
N THR A 155 4.70 -4.77 -3.88
CA THR A 155 5.30 -4.86 -2.53
C THR A 155 6.20 -6.08 -2.35
N VAL A 156 6.00 -7.14 -3.14
CA VAL A 156 6.85 -8.35 -3.15
C VAL A 156 8.02 -8.15 -4.11
N ILE A 157 7.71 -7.79 -5.35
CA ILE A 157 8.67 -7.72 -6.47
C ILE A 157 9.69 -6.61 -6.23
N GLY A 158 9.28 -5.48 -5.66
CA GLY A 158 10.19 -4.36 -5.37
C GLY A 158 11.37 -4.75 -4.49
N PRO A 159 11.13 -5.16 -3.22
CA PRO A 159 12.16 -5.67 -2.32
C PRO A 159 12.95 -6.84 -2.87
N MET A 160 12.30 -7.77 -3.55
CA MET A 160 12.97 -8.94 -4.13
C MET A 160 13.97 -8.56 -5.22
N LEU A 161 13.64 -7.59 -6.09
CA LEU A 161 14.51 -7.17 -7.19
C LEU A 161 15.54 -6.10 -6.77
N ALA A 162 15.30 -5.34 -5.70
CA ALA A 162 16.18 -4.26 -5.29
C ALA A 162 17.66 -4.70 -5.12
N PRO A 163 17.99 -5.81 -4.43
CA PRO A 163 19.38 -6.26 -4.30
C PRO A 163 20.08 -6.50 -5.64
N LEU A 164 19.35 -6.96 -6.67
CA LEU A 164 19.91 -7.26 -8.00
C LEU A 164 20.42 -6.01 -8.73
N PHE A 165 19.92 -4.83 -8.34
CA PHE A 165 20.31 -3.56 -8.93
C PHE A 165 21.41 -2.84 -8.13
N ILE A 166 21.85 -3.38 -6.99
CA ILE A 166 22.99 -2.86 -6.25
C ILE A 166 24.27 -3.35 -6.93
N LEU A 167 24.69 -2.60 -7.95
CA LEU A 167 25.86 -2.91 -8.77
C LEU A 167 27.09 -2.12 -8.27
N PRO A 168 28.32 -2.62 -8.49
CA PRO A 168 29.54 -1.98 -8.00
C PRO A 168 29.70 -0.49 -8.37
N LEU A 169 29.14 -0.06 -9.50
CA LEU A 169 29.25 1.32 -10.01
C LEU A 169 28.26 2.31 -9.37
N VAL A 170 27.15 1.83 -8.81
CA VAL A 170 26.04 2.69 -8.34
C VAL A 170 25.61 2.40 -6.90
N GLY A 171 26.04 1.27 -6.33
CA GLY A 171 25.77 0.87 -4.96
C GLY A 171 24.28 0.95 -4.62
N LEU A 172 23.97 1.53 -3.45
CA LEU A 172 22.60 1.67 -2.94
C LEU A 172 21.69 2.56 -3.79
N ALA A 173 22.24 3.35 -4.72
CA ALA A 173 21.46 4.16 -5.66
C ALA A 173 20.92 3.35 -6.86
N GLY A 174 21.46 2.17 -7.10
CA GLY A 174 21.16 1.35 -8.26
C GLY A 174 19.69 1.00 -8.48
N PRO A 175 18.92 0.59 -7.43
CA PRO A 175 17.49 0.34 -7.58
C PRO A 175 16.72 1.55 -8.10
N MET A 176 17.07 2.77 -7.68
CA MET A 176 16.40 3.98 -8.15
C MET A 176 16.59 4.19 -9.65
N TYR A 177 17.82 4.01 -10.15
CA TYR A 177 18.11 4.12 -11.58
C TYR A 177 17.42 3.03 -12.40
N ALA A 178 17.42 1.79 -11.90
CA ALA A 178 16.76 0.67 -12.58
C ALA A 178 15.24 0.91 -12.69
N PHE A 179 14.56 1.27 -11.60
CA PHE A 179 13.13 1.55 -11.63
C PHE A 179 12.78 2.83 -12.39
N ALA A 180 13.67 3.84 -12.42
CA ALA A 180 13.52 4.99 -13.31
C ALA A 180 13.57 4.57 -14.79
N ALA A 181 14.52 3.72 -15.19
CA ALA A 181 14.62 3.22 -16.56
C ALA A 181 13.41 2.37 -16.97
N ILE A 182 12.95 1.48 -16.08
CA ILE A 182 11.70 0.73 -16.26
C ILE A 182 10.50 1.68 -16.37
N GLY A 183 10.47 2.75 -15.57
CA GLY A 183 9.48 3.81 -15.64
C GLY A 183 9.47 4.52 -16.98
N VAL A 184 10.64 4.85 -17.55
CA VAL A 184 10.77 5.44 -18.89
C VAL A 184 10.21 4.49 -19.95
N ALA A 185 10.55 3.20 -19.89
CA ALA A 185 9.99 2.21 -20.81
C ALA A 185 8.46 2.15 -20.71
N ALA A 186 7.92 2.11 -19.49
CA ALA A 186 6.47 2.14 -19.27
C ALA A 186 5.81 3.42 -19.81
N LEU A 187 6.43 4.58 -19.58
CA LEU A 187 5.96 5.87 -20.09
C LEU A 187 5.90 5.87 -21.63
N LEU A 188 6.94 5.37 -22.30
CA LEU A 188 6.99 5.27 -23.76
C LEU A 188 5.90 4.31 -24.30
N VAL A 189 5.66 3.19 -23.62
CA VAL A 189 4.61 2.24 -23.99
C VAL A 189 3.22 2.85 -23.77
N VAL A 190 2.98 3.54 -22.65
CA VAL A 190 1.72 4.26 -22.40
C VAL A 190 1.50 5.35 -23.43
N TRP A 191 2.53 6.13 -23.74
CA TRP A 191 2.46 7.18 -24.74
C TRP A 191 2.05 6.63 -26.12
N ARG A 192 2.66 5.54 -26.57
CA ARG A 192 2.38 4.93 -27.89
C ARG A 192 1.12 4.08 -27.95
N LYS A 193 0.88 3.22 -26.96
CA LYS A 193 -0.11 2.13 -27.05
C LYS A 193 -1.41 2.37 -26.28
N LEU A 194 -1.42 3.24 -25.25
CA LEU A 194 -2.66 3.47 -24.49
C LEU A 194 -3.64 4.31 -25.33
N PRO A 195 -4.87 3.84 -25.59
CA PRO A 195 -5.84 4.63 -26.35
C PRO A 195 -6.23 5.90 -25.61
N SER A 196 -6.14 7.04 -26.30
CA SER A 196 -6.49 8.37 -25.77
C SER A 196 -8.01 8.61 -25.70
N GLY A 197 -8.83 7.65 -26.15
CA GLY A 197 -10.24 7.86 -26.49
C GLY A 197 -11.06 8.56 -25.41
N GLU A 198 -11.76 9.61 -25.84
CA GLU A 198 -12.84 10.25 -25.10
C GLU A 198 -13.97 9.24 -24.97
N VAL A 199 -14.14 8.66 -23.78
CA VAL A 199 -15.39 7.97 -23.48
C VAL A 199 -16.39 9.08 -23.19
N LEU A 200 -17.46 9.16 -23.99
CA LEU A 200 -18.62 9.98 -23.70
C LEU A 200 -19.02 9.72 -22.25
N ARG A 201 -18.83 10.74 -21.40
CA ARG A 201 -19.23 10.68 -20.01
C ARG A 201 -20.72 10.44 -19.95
N VAL A 202 -21.11 9.32 -19.38
CA VAL A 202 -22.36 9.29 -18.62
C VAL A 202 -22.01 9.95 -17.29
N PRO A 203 -22.55 11.14 -16.96
CA PRO A 203 -22.38 11.71 -15.64
C PRO A 203 -22.78 10.64 -14.64
N SER A 204 -21.85 10.22 -13.78
CA SER A 204 -22.25 9.41 -12.63
C SER A 204 -23.22 10.28 -11.80
N PRO A 205 -24.36 9.74 -11.34
CA PRO A 205 -25.29 10.48 -10.48
C PRO A 205 -24.65 10.99 -9.17
N SER A 206 -23.41 10.60 -8.88
CA SER A 206 -22.60 11.04 -7.74
C SER A 206 -22.25 12.53 -7.73
N GLY A 207 -22.63 13.29 -8.76
CA GLY A 207 -22.64 14.75 -8.72
C GLY A 207 -23.70 15.28 -7.77
N ARG A 208 -23.31 15.54 -6.51
CA ARG A 208 -24.08 16.24 -5.44
C ARG A 208 -24.95 15.38 -4.52
N ASP A 209 -24.67 14.08 -4.37
CA ASP A 209 -25.39 13.35 -3.32
C ASP A 209 -24.87 13.74 -1.93
N ARG A 210 -25.75 14.29 -1.08
CA ARG A 210 -25.44 14.63 0.32
C ARG A 210 -25.34 13.38 1.20
N SER A 211 -25.63 12.20 0.66
CA SER A 211 -25.63 10.89 1.33
C SER A 211 -24.33 10.53 2.05
N GLY A 212 -23.19 11.11 1.67
CA GLY A 212 -21.89 10.86 2.35
C GLY A 212 -21.55 11.78 3.52
N LYS A 213 -22.35 12.83 3.82
CA LYS A 213 -21.99 13.80 4.87
C LYS A 213 -22.10 13.17 6.25
N GLY A 214 -20.96 13.07 6.95
CA GLY A 214 -20.92 12.55 8.32
C GLY A 214 -20.88 11.02 8.42
N LEU A 215 -20.78 10.31 7.30
CA LEU A 215 -20.75 8.84 7.26
C LEU A 215 -19.60 8.25 8.09
N TRP A 216 -18.50 8.98 8.26
CA TRP A 216 -17.39 8.60 9.16
C TRP A 216 -17.77 8.49 10.65
N ARG A 217 -18.89 9.10 11.08
CA ARG A 217 -19.45 8.98 12.44
C ARG A 217 -20.57 7.94 12.54
N ASP A 218 -21.03 7.41 11.41
CA ASP A 218 -22.15 6.48 11.39
C ASP A 218 -21.77 5.17 12.10
N PRO A 219 -22.56 4.70 13.08
CA PRO A 219 -22.31 3.44 13.80
C PRO A 219 -22.11 2.22 12.89
N ARG A 220 -22.69 2.22 11.68
CA ARG A 220 -22.54 1.14 10.69
C ARG A 220 -21.09 0.98 10.20
N VAL A 221 -20.32 2.06 10.14
CA VAL A 221 -18.99 2.06 9.50
C VAL A 221 -17.87 2.65 10.34
N ARG A 222 -18.16 3.49 11.33
CA ARG A 222 -17.13 4.17 12.14
C ARG A 222 -16.16 3.18 12.79
N ASP A 223 -16.66 2.02 13.22
CA ASP A 223 -15.85 1.02 13.93
C ASP A 223 -14.96 0.25 12.94
N TYR A 224 -15.40 0.05 11.69
CA TYR A 224 -14.55 -0.46 10.61
C TYR A 224 -13.44 0.54 10.22
N LEU A 225 -13.75 1.84 10.21
CA LEU A 225 -12.77 2.88 9.93
C LEU A 225 -11.74 2.99 11.06
N LEU A 226 -12.18 2.96 12.32
CA LEU A 226 -11.29 2.97 13.48
C LEU A 226 -10.41 1.72 13.50
N TYR A 227 -11.00 0.53 13.34
CA TYR A 227 -10.26 -0.72 13.21
C TYR A 227 -9.21 -0.65 12.10
N GLY A 228 -9.62 -0.18 10.92
CA GLY A 228 -8.73 -0.01 9.79
C GLY A 228 -7.57 0.91 10.14
N LEU A 229 -7.82 2.07 10.76
CA LEU A 229 -6.79 3.05 11.15
C LEU A 229 -5.76 2.44 12.09
N LEU A 230 -6.22 1.69 13.10
CA LEU A 230 -5.35 1.04 14.09
C LEU A 230 -4.44 0.01 13.41
N VAL A 231 -5.00 -0.86 12.58
CA VAL A 231 -4.24 -1.94 11.93
C VAL A 231 -3.31 -1.42 10.83
N THR A 232 -3.79 -0.52 9.96
CA THR A 232 -2.93 0.03 8.89
C THR A 232 -1.91 1.02 9.43
N GLY A 233 -2.21 1.73 10.53
CA GLY A 233 -1.23 2.54 11.26
C GLY A 233 -0.12 1.68 11.88
N ALA A 234 -0.48 0.57 12.52
CA ALA A 234 0.49 -0.37 13.07
C ALA A 234 1.36 -1.04 11.98
N GLN A 235 0.79 -1.34 10.80
CA GLN A 235 1.57 -1.78 9.65
C GLN A 235 2.56 -0.70 9.20
N ALA A 236 2.11 0.56 9.09
CA ALA A 236 2.96 1.65 8.62
C ALA A 236 4.17 1.86 9.56
N ILE A 237 3.97 1.74 10.87
CA ILE A 237 5.06 1.69 11.88
C ILE A 237 6.00 0.52 11.58
N ASN A 238 5.47 -0.71 11.47
CA ASN A 238 6.29 -1.91 11.21
C ASN A 238 7.15 -1.77 9.95
N ILE A 239 6.56 -1.31 8.84
CA ILE A 239 7.28 -1.10 7.57
C ILE A 239 8.41 -0.08 7.75
N SER A 240 8.16 1.02 8.48
CA SER A 240 9.14 2.10 8.66
C SER A 240 10.31 1.73 9.59
N VAL A 241 10.06 0.88 10.58
CA VAL A 241 11.07 0.46 11.58
C VAL A 241 11.87 -0.75 11.09
N LEU A 242 11.27 -1.64 10.28
CA LEU A 242 11.83 -2.93 9.91
C LEU A 242 13.29 -2.87 9.45
N GLY A 243 13.63 -1.94 8.55
CA GLY A 243 14.99 -1.91 8.01
C GLY A 243 16.03 -1.44 9.04
N PHE A 244 15.67 -0.55 9.97
CA PHE A 244 16.55 -0.18 11.09
C PHE A 244 16.72 -1.34 12.05
N HIS A 245 15.61 -2.04 12.38
CA HIS A 245 15.66 -3.22 13.25
C HIS A 245 16.53 -4.33 12.67
N VAL A 246 16.38 -4.63 11.38
CA VAL A 246 17.24 -5.62 10.72
C VAL A 246 18.71 -5.17 10.72
N ILE A 247 19.02 -3.88 10.51
CA ILE A 247 20.40 -3.39 10.57
C ILE A 247 21.00 -3.61 11.96
N ASP A 248 20.27 -3.27 13.02
CA ASP A 248 20.76 -3.35 14.39
C ASP A 248 20.96 -4.82 14.83
N GLU A 249 20.03 -5.72 14.48
CA GLU A 249 20.16 -7.17 14.72
C GLU A 249 21.31 -7.80 13.94
N MET A 250 21.51 -7.40 12.68
CA MET A 250 22.63 -7.89 11.89
C MET A 250 23.97 -7.35 12.41
N ALA A 251 24.01 -6.10 12.89
CA ALA A 251 25.20 -5.53 13.51
C ALA A 251 25.62 -6.31 14.78
N ALA A 252 24.65 -6.78 15.58
CA ALA A 252 24.92 -7.61 16.76
C ALA A 252 25.61 -8.96 16.41
N THR A 253 25.45 -9.44 15.17
CA THR A 253 26.14 -10.64 14.66
C THR A 253 27.51 -10.34 14.03
N GLY A 254 27.96 -9.08 14.03
CA GLY A 254 29.19 -8.64 13.38
C GLY A 254 29.06 -8.37 11.87
N THR A 255 27.83 -8.33 11.34
CA THR A 255 27.61 -8.02 9.92
C THR A 255 27.80 -6.52 9.67
N ALA A 256 28.65 -6.18 8.69
CA ALA A 256 28.86 -4.79 8.29
C ALA A 256 27.58 -4.17 7.68
N LEU A 257 27.37 -2.87 7.89
CA LEU A 257 26.19 -2.13 7.42
C LEU A 257 25.93 -2.30 5.92
N GLU A 258 27.00 -2.29 5.11
CA GLU A 258 26.94 -2.48 3.65
C GLU A 258 26.33 -3.84 3.24
N ASN A 259 26.43 -4.84 4.10
CA ASN A 259 25.94 -6.19 3.87
C ASN A 259 24.56 -6.44 4.51
N ALA A 260 23.94 -5.45 5.16
CA ALA A 260 22.65 -5.59 5.82
C ALA A 260 21.46 -5.56 4.84
N HIS A 261 21.60 -4.94 3.66
CA HIS A 261 20.50 -4.74 2.71
C HIS A 261 19.79 -6.03 2.22
N PRO A 262 20.51 -7.13 1.88
CA PRO A 262 19.87 -8.38 1.50
C PRO A 262 18.95 -8.94 2.61
N PHE A 263 19.32 -8.74 3.88
CA PHE A 263 18.53 -9.18 5.04
C PHE A 263 17.23 -8.38 5.17
N ILE A 264 17.27 -7.06 4.91
CA ILE A 264 16.08 -6.20 4.88
C ILE A 264 15.14 -6.67 3.76
N SER A 265 15.71 -6.92 2.58
CA SER A 265 14.96 -7.36 1.40
C SER A 265 14.28 -8.71 1.62
N LEU A 266 14.98 -9.66 2.26
CA LEU A 266 14.43 -10.96 2.63
C LEU A 266 13.30 -10.86 3.67
N ALA A 267 13.45 -10.01 4.70
CA ALA A 267 12.41 -9.76 5.69
C ALA A 267 11.14 -9.17 5.05
N MET A 268 11.30 -8.17 4.18
CA MET A 268 10.19 -7.58 3.43
C MET A 268 9.52 -8.60 2.49
N PHE A 269 10.31 -9.44 1.82
CA PHE A 269 9.79 -10.53 0.99
C PHE A 269 8.97 -11.52 1.81
N ALA A 270 9.45 -11.95 2.98
CA ALA A 270 8.72 -12.85 3.87
C ALA A 270 7.36 -12.27 4.28
N GLY A 271 7.31 -10.98 4.67
CA GLY A 271 6.05 -10.31 4.99
C GLY A 271 5.10 -10.18 3.79
N ALA A 272 5.63 -9.85 2.62
CA ALA A 272 4.82 -9.73 1.42
C ALA A 272 4.27 -11.11 0.98
N ALA A 273 5.07 -12.17 1.06
CA ALA A 273 4.64 -13.54 0.81
C ALA A 273 3.57 -14.00 1.82
N ALA A 274 3.72 -13.67 3.10
CA ALA A 274 2.73 -13.98 4.13
C ALA A 274 1.39 -13.25 3.91
N THR A 275 1.45 -11.99 3.44
CA THR A 275 0.26 -11.22 3.05
C THR A 275 -0.47 -11.88 1.88
N LEU A 276 0.27 -12.30 0.84
CA LEU A 276 -0.30 -12.97 -0.32
C LEU A 276 -0.85 -14.35 0.02
N LEU A 277 -0.18 -15.10 0.89
CA LEU A 277 -0.67 -16.38 1.40
C LEU A 277 -2.02 -16.21 2.09
N ALA A 278 -2.19 -15.17 2.90
CA ALA A 278 -3.49 -14.85 3.48
C ALA A 278 -4.52 -14.54 2.38
N GLN A 279 -4.23 -13.59 1.49
CA GLN A 279 -5.19 -13.08 0.51
C GLN A 279 -5.59 -14.09 -0.57
N TRP A 280 -4.65 -14.88 -1.09
CA TRP A 280 -4.87 -15.77 -2.23
C TRP A 280 -4.95 -17.24 -1.83
N GLY A 281 -4.37 -17.62 -0.68
CA GLY A 281 -4.41 -18.98 -0.17
C GLY A 281 -5.49 -19.18 0.89
N LEU A 282 -5.27 -18.62 2.08
CA LEU A 282 -6.06 -18.93 3.28
C LEU A 282 -7.49 -18.40 3.20
N ILE A 283 -7.70 -17.17 2.72
CA ILE A 283 -9.05 -16.56 2.65
C ILE A 283 -9.99 -17.38 1.75
N PRO A 284 -9.63 -17.73 0.50
CA PRO A 284 -10.47 -18.57 -0.34
C PRO A 284 -10.61 -20.00 0.20
N MET A 285 -9.52 -20.60 0.69
CA MET A 285 -9.52 -21.99 1.15
C MET A 285 -10.42 -22.20 2.37
N LEU A 286 -10.44 -21.24 3.30
CA LEU A 286 -11.20 -21.32 4.55
C LEU A 286 -12.57 -20.62 4.47
N LYS A 287 -12.96 -20.10 3.30
CA LYS A 287 -14.22 -19.37 3.07
C LYS A 287 -14.49 -18.32 4.18
N LEU A 288 -13.48 -17.51 4.49
CA LEU A 288 -13.55 -16.56 5.60
C LEU A 288 -14.45 -15.37 5.26
N GLN A 289 -15.37 -15.04 6.17
CA GLN A 289 -16.24 -13.87 6.05
C GLN A 289 -15.60 -12.62 6.69
N PRO A 290 -16.06 -11.40 6.36
CA PRO A 290 -15.49 -10.14 6.89
C PRO A 290 -15.25 -10.12 8.40
N ARG A 291 -16.15 -10.68 9.20
CA ARG A 291 -16.02 -10.80 10.67
C ARG A 291 -14.81 -11.64 11.10
N ASP A 292 -14.52 -12.73 10.39
CA ASP A 292 -13.41 -13.61 10.70
C ASP A 292 -12.10 -12.97 10.27
N LEU A 293 -12.12 -12.27 9.13
CA LEU A 293 -10.99 -11.53 8.59
C LEU A 293 -10.50 -10.44 9.53
N VAL A 294 -11.39 -9.65 10.13
CA VAL A 294 -11.00 -8.63 11.11
C VAL A 294 -10.47 -9.26 12.41
N ARG A 295 -11.01 -10.39 12.86
CA ARG A 295 -10.53 -11.06 14.08
C ARG A 295 -9.15 -11.67 13.90
N TRP A 296 -8.97 -12.50 12.86
CA TRP A 296 -7.68 -13.09 12.52
C TRP A 296 -6.66 -12.02 12.20
N GLY A 297 -7.09 -10.96 11.51
CA GLY A 297 -6.21 -9.87 11.12
C GLY A 297 -5.60 -9.14 12.31
N ALA A 298 -6.42 -8.72 13.28
CA ALA A 298 -5.92 -8.06 14.48
C ALA A 298 -5.13 -8.99 15.40
N ALA A 299 -5.61 -10.23 15.59
CA ALA A 299 -4.95 -11.20 16.46
C ALA A 299 -3.56 -11.58 15.95
N LEU A 300 -3.42 -11.92 14.67
CA LEU A 300 -2.12 -12.23 14.08
C LEU A 300 -1.20 -11.01 14.08
N ALA A 301 -1.71 -9.82 13.75
CA ALA A 301 -0.90 -8.61 13.83
C ALA A 301 -0.38 -8.34 15.25
N LEU A 302 -1.21 -8.56 16.28
CA LEU A 302 -0.83 -8.44 17.68
C LEU A 302 0.26 -9.46 18.04
N ILE A 303 0.04 -10.73 17.70
CA ILE A 303 1.02 -11.81 17.95
C ILE A 303 2.36 -11.49 17.29
N GLY A 304 2.35 -11.03 16.03
CA GLY A 304 3.57 -10.68 15.32
C GLY A 304 4.37 -9.55 16.00
N ASN A 305 3.70 -8.52 16.53
CA ASN A 305 4.39 -7.46 17.29
C ASN A 305 4.87 -7.94 18.66
N VAL A 306 4.15 -8.84 19.33
CA VAL A 306 4.64 -9.48 20.56
C VAL A 306 5.87 -10.32 20.28
N LEU A 307 5.89 -11.08 19.17
CA LEU A 307 7.06 -11.82 18.73
C LEU A 307 8.26 -10.90 18.48
N SER A 308 8.07 -9.73 17.86
CA SER A 308 9.14 -8.74 17.67
C SER A 308 9.71 -8.18 18.98
N ILE A 309 9.01 -8.32 20.11
CA ILE A 309 9.51 -7.92 21.44
C ILE A 309 10.22 -9.09 22.11
N THR A 310 9.66 -10.30 22.01
CA THR A 310 10.09 -11.46 22.82
C THR A 310 11.10 -12.37 22.13
N ALA A 311 11.16 -12.34 20.79
CA ALA A 311 12.03 -13.20 20.00
C ALA A 311 13.26 -12.39 19.52
N PRO A 312 14.43 -12.57 20.17
CA PRO A 312 15.63 -11.84 19.79
C PRO A 312 16.19 -12.35 18.46
N GLY A 313 16.97 -11.50 17.78
CA GLY A 313 17.72 -11.91 16.59
C GLY A 313 16.96 -11.69 15.29
N TYR A 314 17.72 -11.70 14.19
CA TYR A 314 17.20 -11.52 12.84
C TYR A 314 15.98 -12.42 12.50
N TYR A 315 16.03 -13.70 12.87
CA TYR A 315 14.92 -14.62 12.60
C TYR A 315 13.65 -14.27 13.38
N GLY A 316 13.78 -13.72 14.59
CA GLY A 316 12.67 -13.18 15.37
C GLY A 316 12.01 -12.01 14.67
N VAL A 317 12.81 -11.06 14.15
CA VAL A 317 12.34 -9.93 13.35
C VAL A 317 11.60 -10.38 12.09
N VAL A 318 12.18 -11.31 11.32
CA VAL A 318 11.56 -11.83 10.09
C VAL A 318 10.25 -12.53 10.40
N MET A 319 10.21 -13.39 11.41
CA MET A 319 9.00 -14.13 11.79
C MET A 319 7.92 -13.18 12.31
N GLY A 320 8.26 -12.25 13.20
CA GLY A 320 7.35 -11.23 13.71
C GLY A 320 6.74 -10.42 12.57
N TYR A 321 7.57 -9.86 11.69
CA TYR A 321 7.11 -9.08 10.54
C TYR A 321 6.26 -9.90 9.55
N ALA A 322 6.59 -11.17 9.33
CA ALA A 322 5.80 -12.06 8.49
C ALA A 322 4.40 -12.31 9.08
N VAL A 323 4.32 -12.57 10.37
CA VAL A 323 3.04 -12.77 11.08
C VAL A 323 2.22 -11.47 11.11
N VAL A 324 2.85 -10.30 11.33
CA VAL A 324 2.18 -8.98 11.22
C VAL A 324 1.57 -8.79 9.84
N SER A 325 2.39 -9.02 8.80
CA SER A 325 1.98 -8.85 7.42
C SER A 325 0.86 -9.82 7.01
N MET A 326 0.87 -11.06 7.54
CA MET A 326 -0.24 -12.00 7.37
C MET A 326 -1.53 -11.48 8.02
N GLY A 327 -1.44 -10.93 9.23
CA GLY A 327 -2.56 -10.28 9.91
C GLY A 327 -3.16 -9.15 9.07
N LEU A 328 -2.32 -8.29 8.47
CA LEU A 328 -2.82 -7.28 7.54
C LEU A 328 -3.47 -7.88 6.29
N GLY A 329 -2.94 -9.00 5.79
CA GLY A 329 -3.49 -9.77 4.68
C GLY A 329 -4.95 -10.17 4.89
N PHE A 330 -5.33 -10.52 6.13
CA PHE A 330 -6.72 -10.75 6.52
C PHE A 330 -7.49 -9.45 6.81
N ALA A 331 -6.89 -8.56 7.61
CA ALA A 331 -7.57 -7.37 8.12
C ALA A 331 -8.10 -6.47 6.99
N ARG A 332 -7.28 -6.23 5.95
CA ARG A 332 -7.60 -5.25 4.90
C ARG A 332 -8.87 -5.61 4.12
N PRO A 333 -9.00 -6.81 3.51
CA PRO A 333 -10.26 -7.23 2.91
C PRO A 333 -11.42 -7.23 3.90
N GLY A 334 -11.17 -7.63 5.16
CA GLY A 334 -12.18 -7.67 6.22
C GLY A 334 -12.85 -6.32 6.47
N PHE A 335 -12.07 -5.28 6.76
CA PHE A 335 -12.65 -3.97 7.06
C PHE A 335 -13.14 -3.23 5.81
N THR A 336 -12.51 -3.42 4.65
CA THR A 336 -12.97 -2.78 3.41
C THR A 336 -14.27 -3.38 2.89
N ALA A 337 -14.42 -4.71 2.95
CA ALA A 337 -15.65 -5.38 2.54
C ALA A 337 -16.74 -5.16 3.59
N GLY A 338 -16.41 -5.29 4.88
CA GLY A 338 -17.36 -5.09 5.97
C GLY A 338 -17.99 -3.70 5.96
N SER A 339 -17.19 -2.63 5.78
CA SER A 339 -17.75 -1.27 5.69
C SER A 339 -18.60 -1.04 4.44
N SER A 340 -18.20 -1.63 3.30
CA SER A 340 -18.92 -1.47 2.02
C SER A 340 -20.26 -2.22 2.06
N LEU A 341 -20.30 -3.42 2.64
CA LEU A 341 -21.54 -4.20 2.78
C LEU A 341 -22.51 -3.64 3.83
N SER A 342 -22.02 -2.77 4.73
CA SER A 342 -22.85 -2.15 5.79
C SER A 342 -23.60 -0.89 5.33
N VAL A 343 -23.48 -0.50 4.07
CA VAL A 343 -24.07 0.74 3.52
C VAL A 343 -24.83 0.51 2.21
N GLY A 344 -25.76 1.42 1.91
CA GLY A 344 -26.55 1.33 0.67
C GLY A 344 -25.75 1.70 -0.59
N ALA A 345 -26.30 1.39 -1.77
CA ALA A 345 -25.67 1.68 -3.06
C ALA A 345 -25.32 3.17 -3.26
N ALA A 346 -26.13 4.08 -2.73
CA ALA A 346 -25.90 5.52 -2.77
C ALA A 346 -24.66 5.97 -1.95
N GLU A 347 -24.30 5.21 -0.92
CA GLU A 347 -23.23 5.53 0.03
C GLU A 347 -21.88 4.89 -0.35
N GLN A 348 -21.85 3.98 -1.34
CA GLN A 348 -20.65 3.22 -1.74
C GLN A 348 -19.48 4.11 -2.16
N GLY A 349 -19.75 5.17 -2.93
CA GLY A 349 -18.72 6.13 -3.34
C GLY A 349 -18.12 6.88 -2.16
N ALA A 350 -18.93 7.20 -1.15
CA ALA A 350 -18.47 7.87 0.06
C ALA A 350 -17.58 6.95 0.92
N ILE A 351 -17.96 5.67 1.09
CA ILE A 351 -17.14 4.68 1.80
C ILE A 351 -15.80 4.43 1.09
N ALA A 352 -15.80 4.29 -0.23
CA ALA A 352 -14.56 4.16 -1.00
C ALA A 352 -13.63 5.38 -0.77
N GLY A 353 -14.19 6.59 -0.76
CA GLY A 353 -13.45 7.82 -0.43
C GLY A 353 -12.89 7.83 0.99
N LEU A 354 -13.67 7.38 1.98
CA LEU A 354 -13.21 7.25 3.37
C LEU A 354 -12.08 6.22 3.50
N MET A 355 -12.15 5.09 2.78
CA MET A 355 -11.08 4.10 2.75
C MET A 355 -9.79 4.62 2.11
N MET A 356 -9.89 5.46 1.09
CA MET A 356 -8.72 6.15 0.53
C MET A 356 -8.12 7.16 1.51
N ALA A 357 -8.96 7.94 2.21
CA ALA A 357 -8.50 8.87 3.24
C ALA A 357 -7.82 8.16 4.41
N LEU A 358 -8.38 7.02 4.82
CA LEU A 358 -7.81 6.14 5.85
C LEU A 358 -6.41 5.66 5.49
N ALA A 359 -6.21 5.22 4.24
CA ALA A 359 -4.90 4.82 3.75
C ALA A 359 -3.90 5.99 3.80
N GLY A 360 -4.30 7.21 3.43
CA GLY A 360 -3.44 8.39 3.54
C GLY A 360 -3.07 8.73 4.99
N LEU A 361 -4.05 8.73 5.90
CA LEU A 361 -3.85 9.05 7.32
C LEU A 361 -2.91 8.05 8.01
N SER A 362 -3.02 6.77 7.64
CA SER A 362 -2.22 5.69 8.22
C SER A 362 -0.73 5.79 7.89
N PHE A 363 -0.37 6.44 6.79
CA PHE A 363 1.02 6.63 6.35
C PHE A 363 1.58 8.02 6.68
N LEU A 364 0.79 8.88 7.34
CA LEU A 364 1.20 10.25 7.66
C LEU A 364 2.02 10.32 8.96
N LEU A 365 1.36 10.13 10.10
CA LEU A 365 2.00 10.22 11.42
C LEU A 365 2.59 8.91 11.93
N PRO A 366 1.94 7.74 11.74
CA PRO A 366 2.42 6.50 12.35
C PRO A 366 3.87 6.15 12.01
N PRO A 367 4.36 6.20 10.75
CA PRO A 367 5.78 5.92 10.45
C PRO A 367 6.77 6.79 11.23
N VAL A 368 6.47 8.08 11.39
CA VAL A 368 7.36 9.02 12.08
C VAL A 368 7.36 8.74 13.58
N ILE A 369 6.19 8.51 14.16
CA ILE A 369 6.05 8.15 15.58
C ILE A 369 6.74 6.81 15.84
N GLY A 370 6.57 5.82 14.96
CA GLY A 370 7.19 4.50 15.06
C GLY A 370 8.71 4.58 15.12
N VAL A 371 9.31 5.28 14.16
CA VAL A 371 10.77 5.43 14.14
C VAL A 371 11.28 6.32 15.29
N ALA A 372 10.52 7.34 15.70
CA ALA A 372 10.85 8.14 16.87
C ALA A 372 10.85 7.31 18.17
N LEU A 373 9.88 6.39 18.33
CA LEU A 373 9.84 5.45 19.44
C LEU A 373 11.03 4.48 19.37
N TYR A 374 11.38 4.02 18.17
CA TYR A 374 12.53 3.14 17.97
C TYR A 374 13.85 3.80 18.39
N GLU A 375 14.04 5.09 18.09
CA GLU A 375 15.21 5.87 18.58
C GLU A 375 15.29 5.95 20.11
N LEU A 376 14.15 5.90 20.82
CA LEU A 376 14.12 5.94 22.29
C LEU A 376 14.45 4.58 22.89
N ALA A 377 13.86 3.51 22.37
CA ALA A 377 14.14 2.14 22.74
C ALA A 377 13.67 1.19 21.63
N GLU A 378 14.51 0.22 21.30
CA GLU A 378 14.24 -0.82 20.29
C GLU A 378 12.85 -1.48 20.41
N PRO A 379 12.36 -1.91 21.61
CA PRO A 379 11.04 -2.52 21.73
C PRO A 379 9.86 -1.54 21.69
N ALA A 380 10.08 -0.23 21.87
CA ALA A 380 9.02 0.75 22.03
C ALA A 380 7.98 0.84 20.88
N PRO A 381 8.35 0.84 19.58
CA PRO A 381 7.36 0.85 18.50
C PRO A 381 6.49 -0.41 18.49
N PHE A 382 7.04 -1.56 18.85
CA PHE A 382 6.31 -2.82 18.90
C PHE A 382 5.34 -2.86 20.09
N ILE A 383 5.72 -2.28 21.23
CA ILE A 383 4.83 -2.09 22.39
C ILE A 383 3.66 -1.17 22.02
N ALA A 384 3.94 -0.04 21.34
CA ALA A 384 2.91 0.87 20.88
C ALA A 384 1.95 0.16 19.90
N ASN A 385 2.48 -0.59 18.94
CA ASN A 385 1.66 -1.40 18.04
C ASN A 385 0.84 -2.46 18.76
N ALA A 386 1.43 -3.15 19.76
CA ALA A 386 0.70 -4.13 20.55
C ALA A 386 -0.50 -3.48 21.26
N ALA A 387 -0.35 -2.26 21.78
CA ALA A 387 -1.48 -1.52 22.36
C ALA A 387 -2.56 -1.17 21.32
N LEU A 388 -2.16 -0.66 20.14
CA LEU A 388 -3.10 -0.34 19.05
C LEU A 388 -3.85 -1.59 18.56
N LEU A 389 -3.16 -2.72 18.44
CA LEU A 389 -3.68 -3.97 17.92
C LEU A 389 -4.48 -4.74 18.97
N ALA A 390 -4.14 -4.62 20.25
CA ALA A 390 -4.99 -5.07 21.36
C ALA A 390 -6.32 -4.31 21.36
N LEU A 391 -6.28 -2.97 21.18
CA LEU A 391 -7.49 -2.18 21.02
C LEU A 391 -8.31 -2.62 19.80
N ALA A 392 -7.67 -2.82 18.63
CA ALA A 392 -8.34 -3.33 17.44
C ALA A 392 -8.98 -4.71 17.68
N THR A 393 -8.30 -5.59 18.40
CA THR A 393 -8.79 -6.92 18.78
C THR A 393 -10.01 -6.81 19.71
N VAL A 394 -9.95 -5.96 20.74
CA VAL A 394 -11.08 -5.72 21.65
C VAL A 394 -12.29 -5.16 20.88
N LEU A 395 -12.07 -4.24 19.94
CA LEU A 395 -13.14 -3.70 19.08
C LEU A 395 -13.87 -4.81 18.31
N CYS A 396 -13.17 -5.85 17.84
CA CYS A 396 -13.80 -6.98 17.14
C CYS A 396 -14.80 -7.79 17.98
N PHE A 397 -14.73 -7.69 19.31
CA PHE A 397 -15.62 -8.41 20.22
C PHE A 397 -16.65 -7.50 20.90
N VAL A 398 -16.35 -6.21 21.05
CA VAL A 398 -17.23 -5.24 21.72
C VAL A 398 -18.11 -4.48 20.74
N SER A 399 -17.61 -4.13 19.54
CA SER A 399 -18.41 -3.42 18.53
C SER A 399 -19.47 -4.35 17.93
N PRO A 400 -20.77 -3.97 17.95
CA PRO A 400 -21.81 -4.74 17.28
C PRO A 400 -21.50 -4.97 15.80
N SER A 401 -21.10 -3.90 15.10
CA SER A 401 -20.82 -3.90 13.65
C SER A 401 -19.69 -4.87 13.27
N LEU A 402 -18.61 -4.94 14.08
CA LEU A 402 -17.50 -5.87 13.86
C LEU A 402 -17.79 -7.29 14.36
N ARG A 403 -18.60 -7.43 15.43
CA ARG A 403 -18.89 -8.71 16.08
C ARG A 403 -19.83 -9.57 15.25
N THR A 404 -20.92 -8.99 14.75
CA THR A 404 -21.92 -9.72 13.94
C THR A 404 -21.47 -9.82 12.49
N GLY A 405 -20.77 -8.80 11.99
CA GLY A 405 -20.53 -8.62 10.57
C GLY A 405 -21.78 -8.05 9.86
N PRO A 406 -21.69 -7.83 8.53
CA PRO A 406 -22.81 -7.34 7.73
C PRO A 406 -24.03 -8.28 7.81
N PRO A 407 -25.26 -7.75 7.92
CA PRO A 407 -26.47 -8.55 7.79
C PRO A 407 -26.54 -9.12 6.36
N ASP A 408 -27.01 -10.36 6.21
CA ASP A 408 -27.21 -11.06 4.93
C ASP A 408 -25.95 -11.56 4.19
N LEU A 409 -25.06 -12.24 4.90
CA LEU A 409 -24.03 -13.08 4.25
C LEU A 409 -24.57 -14.51 4.04
N PRO A 410 -24.40 -15.11 2.85
CA PRO A 410 -24.75 -16.52 2.62
C PRO A 410 -23.99 -17.43 3.58
N ASP A 411 -24.60 -18.57 3.92
CA ASP A 411 -24.04 -19.44 4.94
C ASP A 411 -22.70 -20.03 4.47
N ARG A 412 -21.73 -20.21 5.37
CA ARG A 412 -20.35 -20.61 4.99
C ARG A 412 -20.30 -21.94 4.22
N ASP A 413 -21.28 -22.80 4.50
CA ASP A 413 -21.42 -24.14 3.94
C ASP A 413 -22.50 -24.23 2.85
N GLU A 414 -23.18 -23.13 2.51
CA GLU A 414 -24.00 -23.09 1.30
C GLU A 414 -23.06 -23.21 0.09
N THR A 415 -22.97 -24.43 -0.45
CA THR A 415 -22.56 -24.61 -1.84
C THR A 415 -23.47 -23.74 -2.70
N PRO A 416 -22.93 -22.92 -3.62
CA PRO A 416 -23.77 -22.20 -4.55
C PRO A 416 -24.72 -23.22 -5.17
N SER A 417 -26.03 -23.00 -5.06
CA SER A 417 -27.00 -23.82 -5.78
C SER A 417 -26.58 -23.83 -7.27
N PRO A 418 -26.81 -24.91 -8.04
CA PRO A 418 -26.62 -24.86 -9.49
C PRO A 418 -27.44 -23.74 -10.16
N THR A 419 -28.41 -23.14 -9.45
CA THR A 419 -29.15 -21.93 -9.86
C THR A 419 -28.57 -20.62 -9.33
N THR A 420 -27.62 -20.65 -8.38
CA THR A 420 -26.85 -19.49 -7.95
C THR A 420 -25.78 -19.24 -9.01
N PRO A 421 -25.78 -18.09 -9.71
CA PRO A 421 -24.71 -17.75 -10.61
C PRO A 421 -23.39 -17.81 -9.83
N PRO A 422 -22.31 -18.41 -10.37
CA PRO A 422 -21.02 -18.36 -9.71
C PRO A 422 -20.70 -16.90 -9.38
N ALA A 423 -20.01 -16.61 -8.27
CA ALA A 423 -19.71 -15.23 -7.84
C ALA A 423 -18.97 -14.38 -8.91
N SER A 424 -18.52 -15.01 -10.00
CA SER A 424 -17.94 -14.41 -11.19
C SER A 424 -18.91 -14.21 -12.38
N GLN A 425 -20.21 -14.52 -12.26
CA GLN A 425 -21.23 -14.30 -13.29
C GLN A 425 -22.36 -13.40 -12.79
N PRO A 426 -22.87 -12.47 -13.62
CA PRO A 426 -23.98 -11.60 -13.24
C PRO A 426 -25.27 -12.41 -13.03
N GLY A 427 -26.10 -11.96 -12.10
CA GLY A 427 -27.43 -12.51 -11.86
C GLY A 427 -28.38 -12.38 -13.06
N PRO A 428 -29.46 -13.20 -13.10
CA PRO A 428 -30.37 -13.29 -14.25
C PRO A 428 -31.24 -12.06 -14.50
N GLU A 429 -31.16 -11.02 -13.66
CA GLU A 429 -32.02 -9.83 -13.77
C GLU A 429 -31.56 -8.80 -14.82
N GLY A 430 -30.41 -9.03 -15.48
CA GLY A 430 -29.86 -8.10 -16.48
C GLY A 430 -30.49 -8.16 -17.88
N ASN A 431 -31.61 -8.85 -18.06
CA ASN A 431 -32.28 -9.00 -19.35
C ASN A 431 -33.75 -8.58 -19.28
N ARG A 432 -34.01 -7.30 -18.96
CA ARG A 432 -35.20 -6.56 -19.40
C ARG A 432 -34.86 -5.11 -19.69
#